data_AF-A0A564YL66-F1
#
_entry.id   AF-A0A564YL66-F1
#
_cell.length_a   1.000
_cell.length_b   1.000
_cell.length_c   1.000
_cell.angle_alpha   90.00
_cell.angle_beta   90.00
_cell.angle_gamma   90.00
#
_symmetry.space_group_name_H-M   'P 1'
#
loop_
_entity.id
_entity.type
_entity.pdbx_description
1 polymer ?
#
loop_
_entity_poly.entity_id
_entity_poly.type
_entity_poly.pdbx_seq_one_letter_code
_entity_poly.pdbx_strand_id
1 'polypeptide(L)'
;MLSWVPYLVWRVGSKRLPILLKSAREAAIPDRELRQKAVSCLVATLEEISESTARQKRVKSSLKRIFCSIRPNVEITLLFFFVRILFIGNSVGQIYLMKHFIGSNSSYFGIDMLNNLIAGRDWESTGQFPRVTYCTVNVRKMGQIKPASYTLQCVLPINYFVEKIYVFLWFWFLLLGAFTAFSTLQWAFNTLVPVRRIAYIKQYIRAIRQLSNTEERDCTRFVNNNLGPDGVLILQVVSRASSDLIALDVTATLWNNYRHAKITGTEEDFSRFIENVNRGTSVV
;
A
#
# COMPACT_ATOMS: atom_id res chain seq x y z
N MET A 1 -2.63 18.35 6.57
CA MET A 1 -3.11 18.28 5.17
C MET A 1 -2.31 17.31 4.31
N LEU A 2 -0.97 17.43 4.23
CA LEU A 2 -0.13 16.55 3.40
C LEU A 2 -0.25 15.05 3.71
N SER A 3 -0.47 14.68 4.97
CA SER A 3 -0.69 13.29 5.40
C SER A 3 -2.01 12.67 4.93
N TRP A 4 -2.99 13.47 4.51
CA TRP A 4 -4.28 12.98 3.98
C TRP A 4 -4.24 12.66 2.49
N VAL A 5 -3.25 13.19 1.77
CA VAL A 5 -3.13 13.01 0.31
C VAL A 5 -2.98 11.53 -0.07
N PRO A 6 -2.08 10.73 0.55
CA PRO A 6 -1.94 9.32 0.18
C PRO A 6 -3.22 8.52 0.49
N TYR A 7 -3.93 8.86 1.57
CA TYR A 7 -5.22 8.25 1.91
C TYR A 7 -6.30 8.55 0.87
N LEU A 8 -6.37 9.79 0.39
CA LEU A 8 -7.32 10.18 -0.65
C LEU A 8 -7.01 9.48 -1.99
N VAL A 9 -5.73 9.43 -2.37
CA VAL A 9 -5.27 8.70 -3.56
C VAL A 9 -5.66 7.23 -3.49
N TRP A 10 -5.47 6.60 -2.33
CA TRP A 10 -5.92 5.23 -2.10
C TRP A 10 -7.43 5.09 -2.24
N ARG A 11 -8.21 5.96 -1.60
CA ARG A 11 -9.68 5.90 -1.61
C ARG A 11 -10.26 6.09 -3.01
N VAL A 12 -9.68 6.99 -3.80
CA VAL A 12 -10.15 7.29 -5.17
C VAL A 12 -9.71 6.22 -6.16
N GLY A 13 -8.46 5.74 -6.05
CA GLY A 13 -7.92 4.73 -6.96
C GLY A 13 -8.46 3.32 -6.68
N SER A 14 -8.69 3.00 -5.41
CA SER A 14 -9.18 1.69 -4.98
C SER A 14 -10.69 1.70 -4.76
N LYS A 15 -11.48 1.85 -5.82
CA LYS A 15 -12.95 1.96 -5.72
C LYS A 15 -13.64 0.70 -5.18
N ARG A 16 -13.14 -0.50 -5.52
CA ARG A 16 -13.77 -1.80 -5.17
C ARG A 16 -13.24 -2.45 -3.90
N LEU A 17 -11.99 -2.21 -3.52
CA LEU A 17 -11.37 -2.82 -2.32
C LEU A 17 -11.99 -2.43 -0.97
N PRO A 18 -12.48 -1.20 -0.71
CA PRO A 18 -13.09 -0.89 0.59
C PRO A 18 -14.43 -1.60 0.79
N ILE A 19 -15.17 -1.85 -0.29
CA ILE A 19 -16.37 -2.69 -0.27
C ILE A 19 -15.97 -4.12 0.06
N LEU A 20 -14.92 -4.63 -0.61
CA LEU A 20 -14.34 -5.95 -0.35
C LEU A 20 -13.90 -6.12 1.12
N LEU A 21 -13.23 -5.12 1.68
CA LEU A 21 -12.73 -5.15 3.06
C LEU A 21 -13.86 -5.12 4.09
N LYS A 22 -14.96 -4.41 3.77
CA LYS A 22 -16.16 -4.37 4.59
C LYS A 22 -16.83 -5.76 4.60
N SER A 23 -17.04 -6.37 3.44
CA SER A 23 -17.57 -7.73 3.34
C SER A 23 -16.67 -8.77 4.01
N ALA A 24 -15.34 -8.64 3.89
CA ALA A 24 -14.40 -9.53 4.58
C ALA A 24 -14.49 -9.39 6.11
N ARG A 25 -14.66 -8.17 6.63
CA ARG A 25 -14.86 -7.95 8.07
C ARG A 25 -16.20 -8.47 8.57
N GLU A 26 -17.25 -8.33 7.78
CA GLU A 26 -18.57 -8.91 8.09
C GLU A 26 -18.51 -10.43 8.11
N ALA A 27 -17.68 -11.06 7.27
CA ALA A 27 -17.44 -12.51 7.28
C ALA A 27 -16.73 -13.03 8.54
N ALA A 28 -16.08 -12.16 9.32
CA ALA A 28 -15.44 -12.51 10.58
C ALA A 28 -16.42 -12.63 11.76
N ILE A 29 -17.66 -12.20 11.57
CA ILE A 29 -18.74 -12.37 12.54
C ILE A 29 -19.15 -13.86 12.55
N PRO A 30 -19.41 -14.48 13.71
CA PRO A 30 -19.66 -15.92 13.84
C PRO A 30 -20.92 -16.47 13.14
N ASP A 31 -21.66 -15.66 12.39
CA ASP A 31 -22.83 -16.09 11.63
C ASP A 31 -22.43 -16.86 10.35
N ARG A 32 -22.87 -18.12 10.26
CA ARG A 32 -22.48 -19.07 9.22
C ARG A 32 -23.05 -18.70 7.85
N GLU A 33 -24.29 -18.20 7.80
CA GLU A 33 -24.92 -17.83 6.52
C GLU A 33 -24.34 -16.54 5.97
N LEU A 34 -24.14 -15.54 6.83
CA LEU A 34 -23.53 -14.27 6.45
C LEU A 34 -22.10 -14.48 5.95
N ARG A 35 -21.32 -15.33 6.63
CA ARG A 35 -19.98 -15.71 6.22
C ARG A 35 -19.95 -16.36 4.84
N GLN A 36 -20.86 -17.30 4.55
CA GLN A 36 -20.93 -17.93 3.23
C GLN A 36 -21.27 -16.94 2.12
N LYS A 37 -22.23 -16.03 2.35
CA LYS A 37 -22.59 -14.97 1.40
C LYS A 37 -21.46 -13.98 1.17
N ALA A 38 -20.72 -13.63 2.22
CA ALA A 38 -19.55 -12.76 2.11
C ALA A 38 -18.40 -13.45 1.36
N VAL A 39 -18.12 -14.72 1.65
CA VAL A 39 -17.10 -15.51 0.93
C VAL A 39 -17.47 -15.67 -0.55
N SER A 40 -18.72 -15.97 -0.90
CA SER A 40 -19.14 -16.07 -2.30
C SER A 40 -19.01 -14.75 -3.05
N CYS A 41 -19.36 -13.62 -2.41
CA CYS A 41 -19.13 -12.28 -2.94
C CYS A 41 -17.62 -12.01 -3.18
N LEU A 42 -16.76 -12.33 -2.21
CA LEU A 42 -15.31 -12.19 -2.34
C LEU A 42 -14.76 -13.00 -3.53
N VAL A 43 -15.20 -14.26 -3.66
CA VAL A 43 -14.81 -15.14 -4.77
C VAL A 43 -15.25 -14.57 -6.11
N ALA A 44 -16.52 -14.17 -6.23
CA ALA A 44 -17.07 -13.61 -7.47
C ALA A 44 -16.30 -12.34 -7.91
N THR A 45 -15.95 -11.46 -6.97
CA THR A 45 -15.16 -10.26 -7.30
C THR A 45 -13.73 -10.59 -7.74
N LEU A 46 -13.09 -11.59 -7.12
CA LEU A 46 -11.75 -12.04 -7.50
C LEU A 46 -11.77 -12.71 -8.88
N GLU A 47 -12.80 -13.49 -9.18
CA GLU A 47 -13.01 -14.10 -10.50
C GLU A 47 -13.25 -13.03 -11.58
N GLU A 48 -14.09 -12.03 -11.32
CA GLU A 48 -14.33 -10.91 -12.24
C GLU A 48 -13.02 -10.13 -12.53
N ILE A 49 -12.17 -9.94 -11.52
CA ILE A 49 -10.84 -9.32 -11.67
C ILE A 49 -9.94 -10.22 -12.53
N SER A 50 -9.94 -11.54 -12.30
CA SER A 50 -9.17 -12.49 -13.11
C SER A 50 -9.62 -12.53 -14.57
N GLU A 51 -10.93 -12.52 -14.82
CA GLU A 51 -11.52 -12.59 -16.15
C GLU A 51 -11.32 -11.30 -16.93
N SER A 52 -11.56 -10.14 -16.32
CA SER A 52 -11.31 -8.83 -16.95
C SER A 52 -9.85 -8.73 -17.39
N THR A 53 -8.95 -9.25 -16.58
CA THR A 53 -7.53 -9.34 -16.86
C THR A 53 -7.21 -10.31 -18.01
N ALA A 54 -7.89 -11.46 -18.09
CA ALA A 54 -7.75 -12.41 -19.18
C ALA A 54 -8.34 -11.88 -20.51
N ARG A 55 -9.48 -11.18 -20.48
CA ARG A 55 -10.09 -10.53 -21.64
C ARG A 55 -9.18 -9.45 -22.22
N GLN A 56 -8.56 -8.62 -21.36
CA GLN A 56 -7.60 -7.62 -21.83
C GLN A 56 -6.31 -8.22 -22.43
N LYS A 57 -5.89 -9.42 -22.01
CA LYS A 57 -4.79 -10.15 -22.66
C LYS A 57 -5.16 -10.58 -24.09
N ARG A 58 -6.41 -10.96 -24.35
CA ARG A 58 -6.89 -11.39 -25.68
C ARG A 58 -7.12 -10.23 -26.66
N VAL A 59 -7.43 -9.04 -26.17
CA VAL A 59 -7.84 -7.88 -27.01
C VAL A 59 -6.67 -6.97 -27.45
N LYS A 60 -5.45 -7.13 -26.90
CA LYS A 60 -4.33 -6.24 -27.26
C LYS A 60 -3.72 -6.54 -28.64
N SER A 61 -4.10 -5.74 -29.64
CA SER A 61 -3.33 -5.51 -30.86
C SER A 61 -2.07 -4.65 -30.60
N SER A 62 -1.09 -4.73 -31.51
CA SER A 62 0.25 -4.15 -31.42
C SER A 62 0.32 -2.62 -31.16
N LEU A 63 -0.76 -1.88 -31.43
CA LEU A 63 -0.77 -0.41 -31.45
C LEU A 63 -0.88 0.26 -30.06
N LYS A 64 -1.35 -0.44 -29.02
CA LYS A 64 -1.51 0.13 -27.66
C LYS A 64 -0.32 -0.17 -26.72
N ARG A 65 0.81 -0.61 -27.28
CA ARG A 65 2.03 -1.02 -26.54
C ARG A 65 2.82 0.18 -25.97
N ILE A 66 2.63 1.38 -26.52
CA ILE A 66 3.47 2.56 -26.20
C ILE A 66 2.85 3.48 -25.14
N PHE A 67 1.53 3.66 -25.10
CA PHE A 67 0.91 4.68 -24.22
C PHE A 67 0.30 4.13 -22.90
N CYS A 68 0.29 2.80 -22.70
CA CYS A 68 -0.19 2.19 -21.46
C CYS A 68 0.55 0.87 -21.17
N SER A 69 1.78 1.02 -20.67
CA SER A 69 2.73 -0.07 -20.37
C SER A 69 2.43 -0.82 -19.05
N ILE A 70 1.43 -0.37 -18.28
CA ILE A 70 1.04 -1.07 -17.04
C ILE A 70 0.27 -2.33 -17.44
N ARG A 71 0.81 -3.49 -17.06
CA ARG A 71 0.10 -4.77 -17.19
C ARG A 71 -1.16 -4.68 -16.31
N PRO A 72 -2.35 -5.03 -16.80
CA PRO A 72 -3.59 -4.94 -15.99
C PRO A 72 -3.62 -5.89 -14.79
N ASN A 73 -2.68 -6.84 -14.71
CA ASN A 73 -2.58 -7.81 -13.62
C ASN A 73 -1.84 -7.25 -12.39
N VAL A 74 -1.30 -6.01 -12.48
CA VAL A 74 -0.51 -5.38 -11.40
C VAL A 74 -1.04 -4.00 -11.04
N GLU A 75 -2.20 -3.59 -11.55
CA GLU A 75 -2.66 -2.20 -11.40
C GLU A 75 -2.98 -1.89 -9.94
N ILE A 76 -3.70 -2.80 -9.27
CA ILE A 76 -4.06 -2.65 -7.86
C ILE A 76 -2.79 -2.79 -7.00
N THR A 77 -1.93 -3.75 -7.31
CA THR A 77 -0.65 -3.94 -6.61
C THR A 77 0.25 -2.72 -6.74
N LEU A 78 0.36 -2.15 -7.93
CA LEU A 78 1.16 -0.95 -8.19
C LEU A 78 0.58 0.26 -7.46
N LEU A 79 -0.75 0.45 -7.48
CA LEU A 79 -1.41 1.51 -6.74
C LEU A 79 -1.16 1.38 -5.22
N PHE A 80 -1.23 0.17 -4.68
CA PHE A 80 -0.95 -0.10 -3.26
C PHE A 80 0.47 0.30 -2.88
N PHE A 81 1.47 -0.15 -3.64
CA PHE A 81 2.87 0.23 -3.39
C PHE A 81 3.11 1.72 -3.63
N PHE A 82 2.48 2.32 -4.63
CA PHE A 82 2.58 3.75 -4.91
C PHE A 82 2.07 4.60 -3.73
N VAL A 83 0.90 4.26 -3.17
CA VAL A 83 0.38 4.92 -1.97
C VAL A 83 1.31 4.74 -0.78
N ARG A 84 1.86 3.53 -0.57
CA ARG A 84 2.83 3.28 0.51
C ARG A 84 4.10 4.12 0.35
N ILE A 85 4.59 4.28 -0.88
CA ILE A 85 5.72 5.15 -1.20
C ILE A 85 5.37 6.61 -0.93
N LEU A 86 4.17 7.07 -1.29
CA LEU A 86 3.70 8.42 -0.96
C LEU A 86 3.66 8.68 0.56
N PHE A 87 3.30 7.67 1.37
CA PHE A 87 3.39 7.79 2.84
C PHE A 87 4.83 7.96 3.32
N ILE A 88 5.77 7.18 2.78
CA ILE A 88 7.20 7.30 3.11
C ILE A 88 7.73 8.68 2.66
N GLY A 89 7.39 9.08 1.44
CA GLY A 89 7.73 10.39 0.87
C GLY A 89 7.16 11.53 1.68
N ASN A 90 5.94 11.41 2.22
CA ASN A 90 5.38 12.40 3.14
C ASN A 90 6.21 12.49 4.42
N SER A 91 6.59 11.37 5.06
CA SER A 91 7.44 11.39 6.25
C SER A 91 8.80 12.05 5.98
N VAL A 92 9.45 11.73 4.85
CA VAL A 92 10.71 12.37 4.44
C VAL A 92 10.51 13.86 4.13
N GLY A 93 9.40 14.21 3.45
CA GLY A 93 9.04 15.59 3.14
C GLY A 93 8.81 16.44 4.39
N GLN A 94 8.19 15.89 5.45
CA GLN A 94 8.05 16.57 6.73
C GLN A 94 9.41 16.84 7.38
N ILE A 95 10.34 15.89 7.33
CA ILE A 95 11.72 16.08 7.83
C ILE A 95 12.43 17.19 7.05
N TYR A 96 12.29 17.22 5.72
CA TYR A 96 12.88 18.25 4.87
C TYR A 96 12.28 19.64 5.12
N LEU A 97 10.96 19.73 5.26
CA LEU A 97 10.27 20.98 5.58
C LEU A 97 10.71 21.52 6.95
N MET A 98 10.89 20.64 7.92
CA MET A 98 11.40 20.99 9.24
C MET A 98 12.84 21.48 9.19
N LYS A 99 13.70 20.83 8.40
CA LYS A 99 15.08 21.29 8.12
C LYS A 99 15.06 22.70 7.54
N HIS A 100 14.22 22.94 6.54
CA HIS A 100 14.13 24.24 5.87
C HIS A 100 13.63 25.34 6.82
N PHE A 101 12.63 25.06 7.66
CA PHE A 101 12.11 26.03 8.62
C PHE A 101 13.12 26.43 9.69
N ILE A 102 13.96 25.49 10.15
CA ILE A 102 15.03 25.76 11.12
C ILE A 102 16.21 26.50 10.49
N GLY A 103 16.41 26.38 9.17
CA GLY A 103 17.58 26.94 8.49
C GLY A 103 18.88 26.18 8.80
N SER A 104 18.79 24.90 9.17
CA SER A 104 19.97 24.07 9.43
C SER A 104 20.55 23.47 8.14
N ASN A 105 21.88 23.45 8.02
CA ASN A 105 22.57 22.89 6.85
C ASN A 105 22.51 21.35 6.81
N SER A 106 22.42 20.70 7.97
CA SER A 106 22.45 19.23 8.11
C SER A 106 21.05 18.62 8.01
N SER A 107 20.89 17.54 7.24
CA SER A 107 19.64 16.77 7.20
C SER A 107 19.40 15.94 8.48
N TYR A 108 20.47 15.69 9.25
CA TYR A 108 20.46 15.01 10.55
C TYR A 108 20.35 15.99 11.73
N PHE A 109 19.76 17.18 11.51
CA PHE A 109 19.72 18.23 12.53
C PHE A 109 19.10 17.76 13.86
N GLY A 110 18.18 16.79 13.86
CA GLY A 110 17.58 16.28 15.09
C GLY A 110 18.57 15.56 16.01
N ILE A 111 19.56 14.86 15.44
CA ILE A 111 20.66 14.22 16.21
C ILE A 111 21.60 15.29 16.75
N ASP A 112 21.99 16.24 15.89
CA ASP A 112 22.88 17.34 16.28
C ASP A 112 22.27 18.18 17.42
N MET A 113 20.98 18.48 17.31
CA MET A 113 20.22 19.25 18.28
C MET A 113 20.04 18.49 19.60
N LEU A 114 19.80 17.17 19.54
CA LEU A 114 19.75 16.33 20.74
C LEU A 114 21.11 16.28 21.45
N ASN A 115 22.20 16.10 20.70
CA ASN A 115 23.55 16.05 21.26
C ASN A 115 23.94 17.38 21.92
N ASN A 116 23.60 18.51 21.30
CA ASN A 116 23.80 19.83 21.88
C ASN A 116 23.00 20.01 23.18
N LEU A 117 21.79 19.45 23.24
CA LEU A 117 20.95 19.49 24.43
C LEU A 117 21.54 18.70 25.60
N ILE A 118 22.04 17.49 25.32
CA ILE A 118 22.69 16.64 26.32
C ILE A 118 24.01 17.28 26.80
N ALA A 119 24.74 17.93 25.90
CA ALA A 119 25.97 18.65 26.21
C ALA A 119 25.75 20.00 26.92
N GLY A 120 24.50 20.42 27.16
CA GLY A 120 24.19 21.71 27.79
C GLY A 120 24.53 22.93 26.92
N ARG A 121 24.67 22.76 25.60
CA ARG A 121 24.91 23.86 24.66
C ARG A 121 23.58 24.51 24.30
N ASP A 122 23.30 25.64 24.93
CA ASP A 122 22.08 26.42 24.71
C ASP A 122 22.10 27.21 23.38
N TRP A 123 20.94 27.79 23.06
CA TRP A 123 20.66 28.66 21.90
C TRP A 123 21.67 29.80 21.70
N GLU A 124 22.35 30.25 22.76
CA GLU A 124 23.39 31.28 22.70
C GLU A 124 24.60 30.85 21.85
N SER A 125 24.89 29.54 21.85
CA SER A 125 26.03 28.96 21.12
C SER A 125 25.65 28.47 19.71
N THR A 126 24.41 28.00 19.54
CA THR A 126 23.94 27.44 18.27
C THR A 126 23.26 28.47 17.37
N GLY A 127 22.78 29.58 17.93
CA GLY A 127 21.97 30.59 17.24
C GLY A 127 20.58 30.09 16.82
N GLN A 128 20.23 28.86 17.15
CA GLN A 128 18.96 28.23 16.79
C GLN A 128 17.95 28.44 17.92
N PHE A 129 16.74 28.85 17.56
CA PHE A 129 15.64 29.11 18.49
C PHE A 129 15.99 30.09 19.65
N PRO A 130 16.29 31.38 19.35
CA PRO A 130 16.65 32.37 20.37
C PRO A 130 15.51 32.63 21.36
N ARG A 131 15.85 32.66 22.66
CA ARG A 131 14.89 32.96 23.75
C ARG A 131 14.78 34.46 24.04
N VAL A 132 15.75 35.25 23.57
CA VAL A 132 15.78 36.70 23.67
C VAL A 132 16.11 37.30 22.30
N THR A 133 15.38 38.33 21.88
CA THR A 133 15.59 39.03 20.62
C THR A 133 15.52 40.55 20.81
N TYR A 134 16.15 41.31 19.92
CA TYR A 134 16.06 42.77 19.91
C TYR A 134 15.10 43.23 18.82
N CYS A 135 14.07 43.98 19.21
CA CYS A 135 13.07 44.52 18.28
C CYS A 135 13.24 46.04 18.14
N THR A 136 13.42 46.52 16.91
CA THR A 136 13.47 47.95 16.60
C THR A 136 12.06 48.49 16.35
N VAL A 137 11.57 49.33 17.26
CA VAL A 137 10.27 49.99 17.14
C VAL A 137 10.48 51.43 16.69
N ASN A 138 9.79 51.83 15.61
CA ASN A 138 9.84 53.19 15.08
C ASN A 138 8.65 53.99 15.60
N VAL A 139 8.92 54.99 16.44
CA VAL A 139 7.89 55.84 17.06
C VAL A 139 7.95 57.24 16.46
N ARG A 140 6.81 57.75 15.98
CA ARG A 140 6.70 59.13 15.49
C ARG A 140 6.44 60.08 16.67
N LYS A 141 7.30 61.08 16.84
CA LYS A 141 7.09 62.19 17.79
C LYS A 141 6.55 63.41 17.03
N MET A 142 5.56 64.09 17.59
CA MET A 142 5.04 65.35 17.03
C MET A 142 6.18 66.38 16.93
N GLY A 143 6.34 67.00 15.77
CA GLY A 143 7.40 68.00 15.49
C GLY A 143 8.70 67.45 14.91
N GLN A 144 8.85 66.13 14.72
CA GLN A 144 10.03 65.52 14.09
C GLN A 144 9.66 64.90 12.74
N ILE A 145 10.40 65.25 11.68
CA ILE A 145 10.17 64.78 10.30
C ILE A 145 10.48 63.27 10.17
N LYS A 146 11.44 62.76 10.97
CA LYS A 146 11.84 61.35 10.95
C LYS A 146 11.33 60.63 12.21
N PRO A 147 10.84 59.38 12.09
CA PRO A 147 10.50 58.56 13.25
C PRO A 147 11.76 58.24 14.07
N ALA A 148 11.65 58.32 15.39
CA ALA A 148 12.71 57.90 16.30
C ALA A 148 12.67 56.38 16.47
N SER A 149 13.81 55.71 16.28
CA SER A 149 13.94 54.27 16.45
C SER A 149 14.40 53.93 17.88
N TYR A 150 13.72 52.98 18.52
CA TYR A 150 14.06 52.46 19.84
C TYR A 150 14.26 50.94 19.74
N THR A 151 15.37 50.44 20.27
CA THR A 151 15.64 49.00 20.39
C THR A 151 15.19 48.49 21.74
N LEU A 152 14.24 47.56 21.76
CA LEU A 152 13.74 46.91 22.97
C LEU A 152 14.19 45.45 23.01
N GLN A 153 14.48 44.95 24.21
CA GLN A 153 14.75 43.53 24.43
C GLN A 153 13.42 42.79 24.63
N CYS A 154 13.15 41.79 23.79
CA CYS A 154 11.97 40.94 23.83
C CYS A 154 12.35 39.54 24.29
N VAL A 155 11.51 38.91 25.12
CA VAL A 155 11.68 37.52 25.55
C VAL A 155 10.66 36.66 24.81
N LEU A 156 11.11 35.56 24.20
CA LEU A 156 10.29 34.60 23.45
C LEU A 156 10.28 33.24 24.19
N PRO A 157 9.49 33.10 25.27
CA PRO A 157 9.40 31.85 26.02
C PRO A 157 8.81 30.69 25.17
N ILE A 158 8.01 31.03 24.15
CA ILE A 158 7.45 30.03 23.20
C ILE A 158 8.54 29.24 22.48
N ASN A 159 9.72 29.84 22.24
CA ASN A 159 10.77 29.21 21.47
C ASN A 159 11.41 28.03 22.21
N TYR A 160 11.43 28.08 23.54
CA TYR A 160 11.85 26.97 24.38
C TYR A 160 11.00 25.72 24.15
N PHE A 161 9.68 25.90 24.04
CA PHE A 161 8.76 24.78 23.77
C PHE A 161 8.91 24.26 22.34
N VAL A 162 9.04 25.17 21.37
CA VAL A 162 9.25 24.82 19.95
C VAL A 162 10.51 23.98 19.78
N GLU A 163 11.61 24.39 20.42
CA GLU A 163 12.89 23.67 20.43
C GLU A 163 12.69 22.19 20.79
N LYS A 164 11.97 21.89 21.88
CA LYS A 164 11.75 20.50 22.34
C LYS A 164 10.79 19.72 21.44
N ILE A 165 9.73 20.38 20.96
CA ILE A 165 8.73 19.77 20.07
C ILE A 165 9.38 19.35 18.75
N TYR A 166 10.26 20.18 18.18
CA TYR A 166 10.92 19.88 16.90
C TYR A 166 11.90 18.69 17.01
N VAL A 167 12.63 18.58 18.11
CA VAL A 167 13.46 17.38 18.39
C VAL A 167 12.58 16.14 18.47
N PHE A 168 11.50 16.18 19.24
CA PHE A 168 10.56 15.07 19.37
C PHE A 168 9.93 14.67 18.02
N LEU A 169 9.46 15.65 17.24
CA LEU A 169 8.85 15.41 15.93
C LEU A 169 9.84 14.79 14.94
N TRP A 170 11.12 15.17 14.97
CA TRP A 170 12.14 14.60 14.10
C TRP A 170 12.30 13.09 14.32
N PHE A 171 12.47 12.67 15.58
CA PHE A 171 12.55 11.25 15.93
C PHE A 171 11.24 10.51 15.62
N TRP A 172 10.09 11.15 15.88
CA TRP A 172 8.79 10.59 15.58
C TRP A 172 8.61 10.29 14.08
N PHE A 173 8.90 11.25 13.20
CA PHE A 173 8.78 11.05 11.75
C PHE A 173 9.82 10.07 11.21
N LEU A 174 11.03 10.03 11.79
CA LEU A 174 12.04 9.03 11.44
C LEU A 174 11.56 7.61 11.77
N LEU A 175 11.04 7.38 12.99
CA LEU A 175 10.51 6.09 13.42
C LEU A 175 9.28 5.68 12.59
N LEU A 176 8.34 6.61 12.38
CA LEU A 176 7.16 6.36 11.57
C LEU A 176 7.53 6.01 10.12
N GLY A 177 8.50 6.73 9.55
CA GLY A 177 9.06 6.45 8.22
C GLY A 177 9.70 5.06 8.15
N ALA A 178 10.55 4.72 9.13
CA ALA A 178 11.23 3.43 9.20
C ALA A 178 10.25 2.25 9.35
N PHE A 179 9.26 2.36 10.25
CA PHE A 179 8.24 1.32 10.43
C PHE A 179 7.40 1.13 9.17
N THR A 180 6.99 2.24 8.53
CA THR A 180 6.24 2.20 7.28
C THR A 180 7.06 1.61 6.14
N ALA A 181 8.36 1.94 6.06
CA ALA A 181 9.27 1.37 5.07
C ALA A 181 9.46 -0.14 5.28
N PHE A 182 9.73 -0.59 6.51
CA PHE A 182 9.87 -2.01 6.82
C PHE A 182 8.59 -2.79 6.49
N SER A 183 7.43 -2.27 6.88
CA SER A 183 6.14 -2.86 6.52
C SER A 183 6.00 -2.96 5.00
N THR A 184 6.24 -1.87 4.27
CA THR A 184 6.16 -1.84 2.79
C THR A 184 7.10 -2.86 2.14
N LEU A 185 8.33 -2.97 2.64
CA LEU A 185 9.30 -3.95 2.16
C LEU A 185 8.85 -5.39 2.40
N GLN A 186 8.28 -5.69 3.57
CA GLN A 186 7.73 -7.01 3.87
C GLN A 186 6.58 -7.37 2.90
N TRP A 187 5.67 -6.42 2.63
CA TRP A 187 4.60 -6.63 1.64
C TRP A 187 5.15 -6.79 0.23
N ALA A 188 6.15 -5.99 -0.16
CA ALA A 188 6.81 -6.06 -1.46
C ALA A 188 7.47 -7.42 -1.65
N PHE A 189 8.21 -7.89 -0.66
CA PHE A 189 8.90 -9.18 -0.72
C PHE A 189 7.93 -10.36 -0.81
N ASN A 190 6.78 -10.31 -0.12
CA ASN A 190 5.79 -11.38 -0.18
C ASN A 190 4.94 -11.36 -1.47
N THR A 191 4.76 -10.20 -2.11
CA THR A 191 3.87 -10.05 -3.28
C THR A 191 4.63 -10.09 -4.62
N LEU A 192 5.78 -9.42 -4.69
CA LEU A 192 6.57 -9.28 -5.93
C LEU A 192 7.41 -10.53 -6.24
N VAL A 193 7.82 -11.28 -5.21
CA VAL A 193 8.62 -12.51 -5.40
C VAL A 193 7.69 -13.67 -5.76
N PRO A 194 7.73 -14.20 -7.00
CA PRO A 194 6.79 -15.22 -7.46
C PRO A 194 6.91 -16.53 -6.66
N VAL A 195 8.12 -16.89 -6.22
CA VAL A 195 8.37 -18.09 -5.41
C VAL A 195 7.63 -18.02 -4.08
N ARG A 196 7.68 -16.87 -3.38
CA ARG A 196 6.99 -16.68 -2.11
C ARG A 196 5.48 -16.60 -2.27
N ARG A 197 5.03 -15.94 -3.33
CA ARG A 197 3.61 -15.90 -3.70
C ARG A 197 3.02 -17.30 -3.86
N ILE A 198 3.72 -18.16 -4.61
CA ILE A 198 3.30 -19.56 -4.81
C ILE A 198 3.37 -20.33 -3.49
N ALA A 199 4.46 -20.20 -2.74
CA ALA A 199 4.62 -20.88 -1.45
C ALA A 199 3.50 -20.51 -0.45
N TYR A 200 3.12 -19.22 -0.39
CA TYR A 200 2.03 -18.74 0.46
C TYR A 200 0.71 -19.45 0.09
N ILE A 201 0.26 -19.37 -1.16
CA ILE A 201 -0.99 -20.02 -1.58
C ILE A 201 -0.92 -21.55 -1.44
N LYS A 202 0.25 -22.15 -1.73
CA LYS A 202 0.46 -23.60 -1.57
C LYS A 202 0.28 -24.04 -0.11
N GLN A 203 0.71 -23.24 0.86
CA GLN A 203 0.50 -23.51 2.28
C GLN A 203 -1.00 -23.53 2.63
N TYR A 204 -1.80 -22.58 2.13
CA TYR A 204 -3.25 -22.57 2.35
C TYR A 204 -3.94 -23.79 1.74
N ILE A 205 -3.66 -24.13 0.47
CA ILE A 205 -4.29 -25.28 -0.20
C ILE A 205 -3.89 -26.60 0.48
N ARG A 206 -2.62 -26.71 0.93
CA ARG A 206 -2.15 -27.89 1.67
C ARG A 206 -2.83 -28.05 3.02
N ALA A 207 -3.12 -26.94 3.72
CA ALA A 207 -3.85 -26.97 4.99
C ALA A 207 -5.27 -27.54 4.84
N ILE A 208 -5.91 -27.33 3.68
CA ILE A 208 -7.27 -27.83 3.38
C ILE A 208 -7.25 -29.31 2.92
N ARG A 209 -6.07 -29.94 2.82
CA ARG A 209 -5.88 -31.32 2.29
C ARG A 209 -6.40 -31.52 0.85
N GLN A 210 -6.54 -30.46 0.07
CA GLN A 210 -7.02 -30.53 -1.32
C GLN A 210 -5.89 -30.67 -2.36
N LEU A 211 -4.62 -30.74 -1.93
CA LEU A 211 -3.48 -30.81 -2.85
C LEU A 211 -2.89 -32.23 -2.91
N SER A 212 -3.03 -32.89 -4.06
CA SER A 212 -2.22 -34.07 -4.41
C SER A 212 -0.85 -33.66 -4.96
N ASN A 213 0.20 -34.48 -4.77
CA ASN A 213 1.56 -34.22 -5.31
C ASN A 213 1.56 -34.02 -6.84
N THR A 214 0.59 -34.61 -7.54
CA THR A 214 0.45 -34.51 -9.01
C THR A 214 -0.04 -33.13 -9.47
N GLU A 215 -0.74 -32.37 -8.61
CA GLU A 215 -1.41 -31.09 -8.95
C GLU A 215 -0.54 -29.85 -8.66
N GLU A 216 0.71 -30.02 -8.22
CA GLU A 216 1.59 -28.91 -7.86
C GLU A 216 1.90 -27.97 -9.05
N ARG A 217 2.01 -28.53 -10.26
CA ARG A 217 2.21 -27.75 -11.49
C ARG A 217 0.97 -26.93 -11.84
N ASP A 218 -0.21 -27.50 -11.61
CA ASP A 218 -1.49 -26.81 -11.83
C ASP A 218 -1.69 -25.68 -10.81
N CYS A 219 -1.30 -25.88 -9.56
CA CYS A 219 -1.29 -24.82 -8.54
C CYS A 219 -0.41 -23.64 -8.96
N THR A 220 0.76 -23.92 -9.53
CA THR A 220 1.66 -22.87 -10.02
C THR A 220 1.05 -22.09 -11.19
N ARG A 221 0.35 -22.78 -12.11
CA ARG A 221 -0.39 -22.14 -13.21
C ARG A 221 -1.56 -21.31 -12.71
N PHE A 222 -2.33 -21.82 -11.75
CA PHE A 222 -3.44 -21.08 -11.12
C PHE A 222 -2.95 -19.77 -10.50
N VAL A 223 -1.89 -19.81 -9.70
CA VAL A 223 -1.34 -18.60 -9.05
C VAL A 223 -0.80 -17.59 -10.08
N ASN A 224 -0.08 -18.06 -11.10
CA ASN A 224 0.57 -17.17 -12.06
C ASN A 224 -0.37 -16.61 -13.15
N ASN A 225 -1.30 -17.43 -13.65
CA ASN A 225 -2.16 -17.07 -14.79
C ASN A 225 -3.57 -16.63 -14.39
N ASN A 226 -4.17 -17.28 -13.39
CA ASN A 226 -5.54 -17.02 -12.99
C ASN A 226 -5.60 -15.95 -11.90
N LEU A 227 -4.89 -16.18 -10.79
CA LEU A 227 -4.94 -15.30 -9.62
C LEU A 227 -4.07 -14.04 -9.77
N GLY A 228 -2.88 -14.18 -10.35
CA GLY A 228 -1.93 -13.08 -10.54
C GLY A 228 -1.39 -12.48 -9.24
N PRO A 229 -0.59 -11.40 -9.32
CA PRO A 229 -0.10 -10.69 -8.12
C PRO A 229 -1.21 -9.90 -7.43
N ASP A 230 -2.16 -9.31 -8.18
CA ASP A 230 -3.31 -8.58 -7.62
C ASP A 230 -4.20 -9.47 -6.75
N GLY A 231 -4.56 -10.68 -7.23
CA GLY A 231 -5.38 -11.61 -6.45
C GLY A 231 -4.69 -12.09 -5.18
N VAL A 232 -3.37 -12.32 -5.22
CA VAL A 232 -2.62 -12.71 -4.02
C VAL A 232 -2.47 -11.55 -3.04
N LEU A 233 -2.27 -10.32 -3.52
CA LEU A 233 -2.28 -9.15 -2.66
C LEU A 233 -3.64 -8.99 -1.97
N ILE A 234 -4.74 -9.16 -2.71
CA ILE A 234 -6.09 -9.08 -2.14
C ILE A 234 -6.29 -10.16 -1.07
N LEU A 235 -5.89 -11.41 -1.33
CA LEU A 235 -5.98 -12.47 -0.33
C LEU A 235 -5.16 -12.17 0.94
N GLN A 236 -3.95 -11.60 0.80
CA GLN A 236 -3.13 -11.15 1.93
C GLN A 236 -3.75 -9.96 2.70
N VAL A 237 -4.50 -9.09 2.01
CA VAL A 237 -5.24 -8.00 2.64
C VAL A 237 -6.45 -8.54 3.38
N VAL A 238 -7.20 -9.47 2.78
CA VAL A 238 -8.36 -10.14 3.40
C VAL A 238 -7.94 -10.93 4.64
N SER A 239 -6.83 -11.69 4.58
CA SER A 239 -6.34 -12.46 5.72
C SER A 239 -6.00 -11.57 6.92
N ARG A 240 -5.34 -10.44 6.68
CA ARG A 240 -5.02 -9.45 7.72
C ARG A 240 -6.22 -8.63 8.22
N ALA A 241 -7.24 -8.43 7.40
CA ALA A 241 -8.40 -7.62 7.77
C ALA A 241 -9.48 -8.39 8.53
N SER A 242 -9.55 -9.71 8.33
CA SER A 242 -10.60 -10.58 8.85
C SER A 242 -10.00 -11.71 9.69
N SER A 243 -9.60 -12.82 9.07
CA SER A 243 -8.78 -13.88 9.66
C SER A 243 -8.17 -14.76 8.58
N ASP A 244 -7.14 -15.53 8.93
CA ASP A 244 -6.55 -16.53 8.03
C ASP A 244 -7.55 -17.63 7.64
N LEU A 245 -8.53 -17.93 8.48
CA LEU A 245 -9.58 -18.92 8.20
C LEU A 245 -10.47 -18.49 7.03
N ILE A 246 -10.82 -17.21 6.94
CA ILE A 246 -11.67 -16.70 5.85
C ILE A 246 -10.87 -16.68 4.55
N ALA A 247 -9.60 -16.26 4.60
CA ALA A 247 -8.72 -16.31 3.44
C ALA A 247 -8.52 -17.75 2.93
N LEU A 248 -8.48 -18.72 3.86
CA LEU A 248 -8.42 -20.15 3.56
C LEU A 248 -9.69 -20.62 2.85
N ASP A 249 -10.88 -20.32 3.38
CA ASP A 249 -12.16 -20.66 2.75
C ASP A 249 -12.29 -20.06 1.33
N VAL A 250 -11.96 -18.78 1.16
CA VAL A 250 -11.96 -18.09 -0.14
C VAL A 250 -10.99 -18.78 -1.13
N THR A 251 -9.78 -19.11 -0.67
CA THR A 251 -8.78 -19.80 -1.49
C THR A 251 -9.26 -21.19 -1.90
N ALA A 252 -9.93 -21.93 -1.00
CA ALA A 252 -10.49 -23.24 -1.28
C ALA A 252 -11.55 -23.18 -2.38
N THR A 253 -12.48 -22.23 -2.27
CA THR A 253 -13.55 -22.03 -3.26
C THR A 253 -12.99 -21.64 -4.62
N LEU A 254 -12.01 -20.73 -4.67
CA LEU A 254 -11.35 -20.34 -5.93
C LEU A 254 -10.61 -21.51 -6.58
N TRP A 255 -9.93 -22.34 -5.78
CA TRP A 255 -9.23 -23.52 -6.27
C TRP A 255 -10.20 -24.57 -6.84
N ASN A 256 -11.32 -24.82 -6.15
CA ASN A 256 -12.35 -25.73 -6.63
C ASN A 256 -12.97 -25.23 -7.94
N ASN A 257 -13.32 -23.94 -8.03
CA ASN A 257 -13.85 -23.36 -9.27
C ASN A 257 -12.86 -23.48 -10.44
N TYR A 258 -11.57 -23.26 -10.19
CA TYR A 258 -10.53 -23.46 -11.20
C TYR A 258 -10.43 -24.92 -11.66
N ARG A 259 -10.49 -25.90 -10.74
CA ARG A 259 -10.50 -27.32 -11.11
C ARG A 259 -11.75 -27.69 -11.91
N HIS A 260 -12.92 -27.21 -11.50
CA HIS A 260 -14.17 -27.42 -12.24
C HIS A 260 -14.06 -26.86 -13.67
N ALA A 261 -13.63 -25.61 -13.83
CA ALA A 261 -13.45 -24.98 -15.14
C ALA A 261 -12.44 -25.71 -16.04
N LYS A 262 -11.39 -26.30 -15.46
CA LYS A 262 -10.44 -27.14 -16.20
C LYS A 262 -11.10 -28.43 -16.69
N ILE A 263 -11.91 -29.08 -15.85
CA ILE A 263 -12.60 -30.33 -16.21
C ILE A 263 -13.62 -30.07 -17.32
N THR A 264 -14.49 -29.07 -17.19
CA THR A 264 -15.48 -28.73 -18.23
C THR A 264 -14.84 -28.30 -19.54
N GLY A 265 -13.75 -27.51 -19.51
CA GLY A 265 -13.02 -27.19 -20.74
C GLY A 265 -12.45 -28.42 -21.45
N THR A 266 -12.01 -29.42 -20.67
CA THR A 266 -11.52 -30.69 -21.24
C THR A 266 -12.67 -31.53 -21.82
N GLU A 267 -13.84 -31.50 -21.19
CA GLU A 267 -15.05 -32.20 -21.64
C GLU A 267 -15.64 -31.58 -22.91
N GLU A 268 -15.63 -30.25 -23.04
CA GLU A 268 -16.00 -29.54 -24.27
C GLU A 268 -15.03 -29.84 -25.42
N ASP A 269 -13.73 -29.83 -25.16
CA ASP A 269 -12.70 -30.18 -26.16
C ASP A 269 -12.80 -31.65 -26.59
N PHE A 270 -13.09 -32.57 -25.65
CA PHE A 270 -13.36 -33.97 -25.94
C PHE A 270 -14.65 -34.16 -26.74
N SER A 271 -15.72 -33.44 -26.38
CA SER A 271 -17.00 -33.48 -27.11
C SER A 271 -16.85 -32.98 -28.55
N ARG A 272 -16.10 -31.89 -28.76
CA ARG A 272 -15.73 -31.41 -30.11
C ARG A 272 -14.88 -32.40 -30.89
N PHE A 273 -13.95 -33.07 -30.21
CA PHE A 273 -13.15 -34.12 -30.84
C PHE A 273 -14.02 -35.28 -31.29
N ILE A 274 -14.92 -35.78 -30.44
CA ILE A 274 -15.89 -36.84 -30.79
C ILE A 274 -16.82 -36.39 -31.93
N GLU A 275 -17.30 -35.15 -31.92
CA GLU A 275 -18.13 -34.60 -33.00
C GLU A 275 -17.37 -34.54 -34.34
N ASN A 276 -16.10 -34.14 -34.32
CA ASN A 276 -15.24 -34.14 -35.51
C ASN A 276 -14.91 -35.55 -36.01
N VAL A 277 -14.69 -36.52 -35.11
CA VAL A 277 -14.49 -37.92 -35.47
C VAL A 277 -15.77 -38.50 -36.10
N ASN A 278 -16.94 -38.24 -35.51
CA ASN A 278 -18.23 -38.70 -36.04
C ASN A 278 -18.61 -38.05 -37.38
N ARG A 279 -18.18 -36.80 -37.63
CA ARG A 279 -18.29 -36.17 -38.96
C ARG A 279 -17.31 -36.75 -39.99
N GLY A 280 -16.17 -37.28 -39.56
CA GLY A 280 -15.20 -37.94 -40.42
C GLY A 280 -15.65 -39.32 -40.89
N THR A 281 -16.45 -40.04 -40.09
CA THR A 281 -16.96 -41.39 -40.41
C THR A 281 -18.22 -41.40 -41.28
N SER A 282 -18.88 -40.27 -41.52
CA SER A 282 -20.08 -40.16 -42.36
C SER A 282 -19.82 -39.74 -43.81
N VAL A 283 -18.54 -39.65 -44.22
CA VAL A 283 -18.10 -39.28 -45.59
C VAL A 283 -17.50 -40.50 -46.34
N VAL A 284 -17.77 -41.72 -45.87
CA VAL A 284 -17.38 -42.96 -46.56
C VAL A 284 -18.62 -43.80 -46.84
#